data_AF-A0A6L7W687-F1
#
_entry.id   AF-A0A6L7W687-F1
#
_cell.length_a   1.000
_cell.length_b   1.000
_cell.length_c   1.000
_cell.angle_alpha   90.00
_cell.angle_beta   90.00
_cell.angle_gamma   90.00
#
_symmetry.space_group_name_H-M   'P 1'
#
loop_
_entity.id
_entity.type
_entity.pdbx_description
1 polymer ?
#
loop_
_entity_poly.entity_id
_entity_poly.type
_entity_poly.pdbx_seq_one_letter_code
_entity_poly.pdbx_strand_id
1 'polypeptide(L)'
;MLTDEQVQQFREDGYLVFESLIQGERLAYYKQVFDELVAEGSKLTEEVPHWTLELDDRGEPRAGLLHKIQGVCVVDSRVLELAREPAILDRVAVLIGENIDLFGTKFFPKLPNGGTSTG
;
A
#
# COMPACT_ATOMS: atom_id res chain seq x y z
N MET A 1 8.44 -10.88 17.07
CA MET A 1 9.84 -11.13 16.67
C MET A 1 9.87 -12.31 15.71
N LEU A 2 10.81 -12.33 14.76
CA LEU A 2 10.95 -13.44 13.79
C LEU A 2 11.70 -14.61 14.43
N THR A 3 11.37 -15.84 14.02
CA THR A 3 12.15 -17.04 14.35
C THR A 3 13.36 -17.19 13.42
N ASP A 4 14.35 -17.98 13.81
CA ASP A 4 15.50 -18.29 12.96
C ASP A 4 15.07 -18.95 11.64
N GLU A 5 14.04 -19.81 11.70
CA GLU A 5 13.44 -20.43 10.51
C GLU A 5 12.85 -19.38 9.56
N GLN A 6 12.14 -18.37 10.10
CA GLN A 6 11.60 -17.27 9.28
C GLN A 6 12.72 -16.40 8.70
N VAL A 7 13.79 -16.15 9.45
CA VAL A 7 14.95 -15.42 8.91
C VAL A 7 15.61 -16.21 7.78
N GLN A 8 15.74 -17.53 7.92
CA GLN A 8 16.29 -18.39 6.88
C GLN A 8 15.37 -18.44 5.66
N GLN A 9 14.06 -18.61 5.85
CA GLN A 9 13.06 -18.58 4.78
C GLN A 9 13.15 -17.25 4.00
N PHE A 10 13.23 -16.11 4.68
CA PHE A 10 13.36 -14.83 4.00
C PHE A 10 14.64 -14.74 3.14
N ARG A 11 15.75 -15.31 3.61
CA ARG A 11 17.02 -15.32 2.86
C ARG A 11 16.98 -16.23 1.64
N GLU A 12 16.27 -17.35 1.71
CA GLU A 12 16.18 -18.34 0.65
C GLU A 12 15.11 -17.96 -0.39
N ASP A 13 13.91 -17.61 0.08
CA ASP A 13 12.73 -17.38 -0.76
C ASP A 13 12.56 -15.91 -1.15
N GLY A 14 13.15 -14.98 -0.38
CA GLY A 14 13.00 -13.54 -0.57
C GLY A 14 11.70 -12.95 -0.03
N TYR A 15 10.86 -13.73 0.67
CA TYR A 15 9.60 -13.26 1.25
C TYR A 15 9.20 -14.01 2.54
N LEU A 16 8.28 -13.40 3.29
CA LEU A 16 7.59 -13.99 4.43
C LEU A 16 6.10 -13.65 4.36
N VAL A 17 5.25 -14.54 4.88
CA VAL A 17 3.81 -14.31 4.98
C VAL A 17 3.40 -14.31 6.45
N PHE A 18 2.73 -13.24 6.88
CA PHE A 18 2.15 -13.13 8.21
C PHE A 18 0.64 -13.00 8.09
N GLU A 19 -0.07 -14.09 8.40
CA GLU A 19 -1.52 -14.07 8.46
C GLU A 19 -2.00 -13.15 9.58
N SER A 20 -2.98 -12.31 9.27
CA SER A 20 -3.62 -11.44 10.27
C SER A 20 -2.62 -10.61 11.09
N LEU A 21 -1.59 -10.03 10.45
CA LEU A 21 -0.58 -9.25 11.19
C LEU A 21 -1.18 -8.05 11.92
N ILE A 22 -2.12 -7.36 11.26
CA ILE A 22 -2.92 -6.26 11.82
C ILE A 22 -4.37 -6.74 11.91
N GLN A 23 -5.02 -6.54 13.06
CA GLN A 23 -6.33 -7.12 13.36
C GLN A 23 -7.24 -6.12 14.09
N GLY A 24 -8.50 -6.52 14.27
CA GLY A 24 -9.47 -5.81 15.11
C GLY A 24 -9.70 -4.37 14.66
N GLU A 25 -9.80 -3.46 15.63
CA GLU A 25 -10.09 -2.04 15.40
C GLU A 25 -9.02 -1.35 14.57
N ARG A 26 -7.74 -1.74 14.71
CA ARG A 26 -6.64 -1.18 13.90
C ARG A 26 -6.80 -1.54 12.43
N LEU A 27 -7.12 -2.80 12.14
CA LEU A 27 -7.41 -3.22 10.75
C LEU A 27 -8.62 -2.48 10.19
N ALA A 28 -9.70 -2.37 10.97
CA ALA A 28 -10.91 -1.65 10.54
C ALA A 28 -10.60 -0.17 10.23
N TYR A 29 -9.82 0.49 11.09
CA TYR A 29 -9.37 1.87 10.90
C TYR A 29 -8.58 2.04 9.59
N TYR A 30 -7.55 1.22 9.35
CA TYR A 30 -6.75 1.36 8.13
C TYR A 30 -7.54 1.05 6.86
N LYS A 31 -8.46 0.08 6.91
CA LYS A 31 -9.37 -0.18 5.79
C LYS A 31 -10.21 1.05 5.48
N GLN A 32 -10.79 1.68 6.50
CA GLN A 32 -11.56 2.92 6.33
C GLN A 32 -10.71 4.03 5.69
N VAL A 33 -9.45 4.22 6.10
CA VAL A 33 -8.54 5.21 5.47
C VAL A 33 -8.40 4.95 3.97
N PHE A 34 -8.20 3.69 3.56
CA PHE A 34 -8.10 3.36 2.14
C PHE A 34 -9.44 3.48 1.39
N ASP A 35 -10.56 3.17 2.04
CA ASP A 35 -11.89 3.37 1.45
C ASP A 35 -12.16 4.87 1.20
N GLU A 36 -11.78 5.75 2.13
CA GLU A 36 -11.84 7.21 1.96
C GLU A 36 -10.97 7.67 0.79
N LEU A 37 -9.73 7.18 0.68
CA LEU A 37 -8.85 7.49 -0.44
C LEU A 37 -9.45 7.05 -1.78
N VAL A 38 -10.05 5.85 -1.84
CA VAL A 38 -10.76 5.40 -3.05
C VAL A 38 -11.94 6.30 -3.37
N ALA A 39 -12.72 6.70 -2.37
CA ALA A 39 -13.86 7.60 -2.56
C ALA A 39 -13.41 8.98 -3.08
N GLU A 40 -12.31 9.54 -2.59
CA GLU A 40 -11.74 10.77 -3.13
C GLU A 40 -11.25 10.58 -4.57
N GLY A 41 -10.52 9.49 -4.85
CA GLY A 41 -10.05 9.18 -6.20
C GLY A 41 -11.17 9.01 -7.21
N SER A 42 -12.34 8.51 -6.78
CA SER A 42 -13.51 8.35 -7.65
C SER A 42 -14.14 9.67 -8.14
N LYS A 43 -13.78 10.80 -7.52
CA LYS A 43 -14.26 12.12 -7.92
C LYS A 43 -13.38 12.77 -8.99
N LEU A 44 -12.19 12.21 -9.25
CA LEU A 44 -11.23 12.77 -10.20
C LEU A 44 -11.66 12.49 -11.64
N THR A 45 -11.63 13.52 -12.48
CA THR A 45 -11.86 13.42 -13.92
C THR A 45 -10.56 13.41 -14.74
N GLU A 46 -9.46 13.80 -14.11
CA GLU A 46 -8.13 13.88 -14.69
C GLU A 46 -7.08 13.53 -13.62
N GLU A 47 -5.85 13.25 -14.04
CA GLU A 47 -4.75 13.02 -13.11
C GLU A 47 -4.35 14.32 -12.41
N VAL A 48 -4.03 14.21 -11.12
CA VAL A 48 -3.53 15.33 -10.33
C VAL A 48 -2.26 14.88 -9.58
N PRO A 49 -1.44 15.78 -9.02
CA PRO A 49 -0.21 15.38 -8.34
C PRO A 49 -0.47 14.24 -7.34
N HIS A 50 0.33 13.17 -7.44
CA HIS A 50 0.22 11.90 -6.71
C HIS A 50 -0.86 10.93 -7.17
N TRP A 51 -1.93 11.36 -7.84
CA TRP A 51 -3.06 10.49 -8.20
C TRP A 51 -3.11 10.23 -9.69
N THR A 52 -3.14 8.96 -10.04
CA THR A 52 -3.22 8.49 -11.44
C THR A 52 -4.48 7.67 -11.63
N LEU A 53 -5.10 7.81 -12.79
CA LEU A 53 -6.32 7.08 -13.15
C LEU A 53 -5.97 5.90 -14.05
N GLU A 54 -6.83 4.88 -14.07
CA GLU A 54 -6.70 3.78 -15.02
C GLU A 54 -6.91 4.34 -16.42
N LEU A 55 -6.15 3.84 -17.39
CA LEU A 55 -6.27 4.26 -18.78
C LEU A 55 -7.27 3.37 -19.53
N ASP A 56 -7.90 3.92 -20.56
CA ASP A 56 -8.68 3.15 -21.53
C ASP A 56 -7.78 2.55 -22.63
N ASP A 57 -8.40 1.84 -23.58
CA ASP A 57 -7.69 1.20 -24.71
C ASP A 57 -7.00 2.20 -25.65
N ARG A 58 -7.27 3.51 -25.51
CA ARG A 58 -6.63 4.60 -26.26
C ARG A 58 -5.52 5.29 -25.46
N GLY A 59 -5.31 4.89 -24.21
CA GLY A 59 -4.34 5.51 -23.32
C GLY A 59 -4.87 6.76 -22.60
N GLU A 60 -6.19 6.99 -22.62
CA GLU A 60 -6.80 8.16 -21.99
C GLU A 60 -7.28 7.86 -20.56
N PRO A 61 -7.14 8.80 -19.60
CA PRO A 61 -7.61 8.61 -18.23
C PRO A 61 -9.12 8.31 -18.13
N ARG A 62 -9.46 7.27 -17.38
CA ARG A 62 -10.84 6.91 -17.07
C ARG A 62 -11.28 7.62 -15.78
N ALA A 63 -12.12 8.64 -15.95
CA ALA A 63 -12.70 9.39 -14.83
C ALA A 63 -13.27 8.48 -13.74
N GLY A 64 -12.92 8.77 -12.50
CA GLY A 64 -13.36 8.07 -11.30
C GLY A 64 -12.75 6.68 -11.08
N LEU A 65 -11.83 6.22 -11.93
CA LEU A 65 -11.20 4.91 -11.81
C LEU A 65 -9.76 5.05 -11.33
N LEU A 66 -9.57 5.16 -10.01
CA LEU A 66 -8.26 5.30 -9.39
C LEU A 66 -7.35 4.09 -9.69
N HIS A 67 -6.22 4.36 -10.33
CA HIS A 67 -5.17 3.36 -10.58
C HIS A 67 -4.18 3.28 -9.42
N LYS A 68 -3.62 4.44 -9.03
CA LYS A 68 -2.55 4.51 -8.04
C LYS A 68 -2.48 5.87 -7.38
N ILE A 69 -2.13 5.86 -6.09
CA ILE A 69 -1.62 7.02 -5.35
C ILE A 69 -0.12 6.82 -5.10
N GLN A 70 0.71 7.67 -5.71
CA GLN A 70 2.16 7.70 -5.53
C GLN A 70 2.55 8.58 -4.34
N GLY A 71 3.29 8.04 -3.38
CA GLY A 71 3.59 8.74 -2.13
C GLY A 71 2.36 8.85 -1.24
N VAL A 72 1.59 7.77 -1.09
CA VAL A 72 0.32 7.79 -0.33
C VAL A 72 0.48 8.28 1.11
N CYS A 73 1.63 8.09 1.75
CA CYS A 73 1.90 8.66 3.08
C CYS A 73 2.09 10.19 3.10
N VAL A 74 2.40 10.80 1.95
CA VAL A 74 2.45 12.26 1.78
C VAL A 74 1.05 12.81 1.58
N VAL A 75 0.21 12.07 0.84
CA VAL A 75 -1.19 12.42 0.59
C VAL A 75 -2.02 12.29 1.86
N ASP A 76 -1.81 11.23 2.64
CA ASP A 76 -2.51 10.98 3.89
C ASP A 76 -1.56 10.41 4.96
N SER A 77 -1.30 11.21 6.01
CA SER A 77 -0.39 10.84 7.09
C SER A 77 -0.88 9.64 7.92
N ARG A 78 -2.17 9.28 7.86
CA ARG A 78 -2.70 8.10 8.55
C ARG A 78 -2.13 6.81 7.96
N VAL A 79 -1.72 6.82 6.70
CA VAL A 79 -1.03 5.68 6.07
C VAL A 79 0.41 5.56 6.60
N LEU A 80 1.03 6.66 7.01
CA LEU A 80 2.33 6.61 7.71
C LEU A 80 2.19 5.94 9.07
N GLU A 81 1.05 6.07 9.76
CA GLU A 81 0.81 5.36 11.01
C GLU A 81 0.81 3.84 10.79
N LEU A 82 0.23 3.35 9.68
CA LEU A 82 0.29 1.93 9.30
C LEU A 82 1.74 1.49 9.08
N ALA A 83 2.52 2.26 8.30
CA ALA A 83 3.92 1.95 8.06
C ALA A 83 4.78 1.94 9.34
N ARG A 84 4.31 2.60 10.41
CA ARG A 84 4.98 2.68 11.71
C ARG A 84 4.47 1.67 12.74
N GLU A 85 3.57 0.77 12.37
CA GLU A 85 3.08 -0.27 13.27
C GLU A 85 4.24 -1.09 13.84
N PRO A 86 4.38 -1.25 15.17
CA PRO A 86 5.42 -2.09 15.76
C PRO A 86 5.38 -3.52 15.23
N ALA A 87 4.17 -4.04 14.97
CA ALA A 87 3.99 -5.35 14.36
C ALA A 87 4.74 -5.51 13.02
N ILE A 88 4.90 -4.42 12.26
CA ILE A 88 5.66 -4.38 11.01
C ILE A 88 7.14 -4.06 11.30
N LEU A 89 7.42 -2.95 11.99
CA LEU A 89 8.79 -2.46 12.18
C LEU A 89 9.68 -3.42 12.98
N ASP A 90 9.15 -4.08 14.02
CA ASP A 90 9.92 -5.04 14.82
C ASP A 90 10.41 -6.23 13.97
N ARG A 91 9.67 -6.59 12.92
CA ARG A 91 10.03 -7.67 12.00
C ARG A 91 11.01 -7.20 10.94
N VAL A 92 10.76 -6.02 10.37
CA VAL A 92 11.65 -5.39 9.39
C VAL A 92 13.03 -5.15 10.01
N ALA A 93 13.09 -4.66 11.25
CA ALA A 93 14.35 -4.40 11.96
C ALA A 93 15.24 -5.65 12.10
N VAL A 94 14.64 -6.83 12.32
CA VAL A 94 15.39 -8.10 12.37
C VAL A 94 16.01 -8.45 11.01
N LEU A 95 15.35 -8.08 9.91
CA LEU A 95 15.79 -8.41 8.56
C LEU A 95 16.85 -7.45 8.01
N ILE A 96 16.71 -6.14 8.29
CA ILE A 96 17.53 -5.09 7.63
C ILE A 96 18.26 -4.17 8.60
N GLY A 97 18.09 -4.35 9.92
CA GLY A 97 18.65 -3.48 10.96
C GLY A 97 17.69 -2.36 11.40
N GLU A 98 18.05 -1.67 12.48
CA GLU A 98 17.18 -0.68 13.14
C GLU A 98 17.07 0.67 12.41
N ASN A 99 18.00 0.98 11.51
CA ASN A 99 18.00 2.23 10.77
C ASN A 99 17.09 2.14 9.54
N ILE A 100 15.78 2.12 9.80
CA ILE A 100 14.73 1.95 8.79
C ILE A 100 14.32 3.33 8.25
N ASP A 101 14.41 3.49 6.93
CA ASP A 101 13.87 4.64 6.20
C ASP A 101 12.71 4.22 5.29
N LEU A 102 11.70 5.09 5.17
CA LEU A 102 10.55 4.88 4.30
C LEU A 102 10.79 5.54 2.93
N PHE A 103 11.51 4.83 2.06
CA PHE A 103 11.95 5.36 0.76
C PHE A 103 10.81 5.78 -0.18
N GLY A 104 9.70 5.04 -0.23
CA GLY A 104 8.58 5.38 -1.09
C GLY A 104 7.35 4.50 -0.88
N THR A 105 6.18 5.12 -0.99
CA THR A 105 4.89 4.45 -0.73
C THR A 105 3.98 4.54 -1.94
N LYS A 106 3.19 3.50 -2.16
CA LYS A 106 2.22 3.44 -3.25
C LYS A 106 0.98 2.71 -2.77
N PHE A 107 -0.19 3.19 -3.17
CA PHE A 107 -1.46 2.50 -2.97
C PHE A 107 -2.07 2.15 -4.32
N PHE A 108 -2.45 0.89 -4.51
CA PHE A 108 -3.07 0.36 -5.72
C PHE A 108 -4.38 -0.37 -5.34
N PRO A 109 -5.55 0.29 -5.44
CA PRO A 109 -6.82 -0.30 -5.01
C PRO A 109 -7.34 -1.41 -5.92
N LYS A 110 -6.84 -1.51 -7.16
CA LYS A 110 -7.28 -2.48 -8.19
C LYS A 110 -8.82 -2.61 -8.22
N LEU A 111 -9.47 -1.50 -8.54
CA LEU A 111 -10.93 -1.39 -8.54
C LEU A 111 -11.58 -2.36 -9.55
N PRO A 112 -12.84 -2.79 -9.30
CA PRO A 112 -13.58 -3.60 -10.25
C PRO A 112 -13.57 -2.97 -11.66
N ASN A 113 -13.30 -3.79 -12.68
CA ASN A 113 -13.20 -3.37 -14.08
C ASN A 113 -12.07 -2.35 -14.39
N GLY A 114 -11.13 -2.14 -13.48
CA GLY A 114 -9.93 -1.31 -13.66
C GLY A 114 -8.61 -2.09 -13.63
N GLY A 115 -8.58 -3.29 -13.04
CA GLY A 115 -7.35 -4.06 -12.93
C GLY A 115 -6.79 -4.54 -14.27
N THR A 116 -5.75 -3.88 -14.76
CA THR A 116 -4.94 -4.34 -15.90
C THR A 116 -3.60 -4.92 -15.42
N SER A 117 -3.05 -5.86 -16.21
CA SER A 117 -1.70 -6.45 -16.02
C SER A 117 -0.71 -6.01 -17.10
N THR A 118 -1.15 -5.13 -17.99
CA THR A 118 -0.38 -4.67 -19.14
C THR A 118 0.36 -3.41 -18.74
N GLY A 119 1.65 -3.58 -18.43
CA GLY A 119 2.65 -2.53 -18.54
C GLY A 119 3.33 -2.58 -19.90
#